data_AF-A0A0S4J9K4-F1
#
_entry.id   AF-A0A0S4J9K4-F1
#
_cell.length_a   1.000
_cell.length_b   1.000
_cell.length_c   1.000
_cell.angle_alpha   90.00
_cell.angle_beta   90.00
_cell.angle_gamma   90.00
#
_symmetry.space_group_name_H-M   'P 1'
#
loop_
_entity.id
_entity.type
_entity.pdbx_description
1 polymer ?
#
loop_
_entity_poly.entity_id
_entity_poly.type
_entity_poly.pdbx_seq_one_letter_code
_entity_poly.pdbx_strand_id
1 'polypeptide(L)'
;MSRITFSLLRGVEENVAGLLAHLQSRNSSPTGEQAIDVLLTCPSTAFNRSLFITHMQQLYNASTSFDCQTIVNIVPRVEGTSSSSSDSYRPLTKRDMTFAAGFDPVYNYVAVGGTFDRLHSGHKLLLTVSALHTFDKLRVGITGPELLTKKKFAEKLESFETRKRNVETFLRLLRSDDDLELELEPIEEFSGGTDRIAGVEALCASPETLPAIPKINALRRERQLNDIVAIPIYFVGGDTPSVSSSRLRELESQRDQEKSTAN
;
A
#
# COMPACT_ATOMS: atom_id res chain seq x y z
N MET A 1 7.87 9.03 15.02
CA MET A 1 6.93 9.05 13.88
C MET A 1 6.14 10.34 13.96
N SER A 2 6.20 11.16 12.91
CA SER A 2 5.40 12.38 12.81
C SER A 2 3.99 12.01 12.33
N ARG A 3 2.96 12.61 12.91
CA ARG A 3 1.57 12.48 12.45
C ARG A 3 1.05 13.83 12.00
N ILE A 4 0.44 13.88 10.83
CA ILE A 4 -0.26 15.05 10.32
C ILE A 4 -1.67 14.64 9.90
N THR A 5 -2.64 15.54 10.11
CA THR A 5 -4.05 15.26 9.84
C THR A 5 -4.54 16.14 8.71
N PHE A 6 -5.16 15.51 7.71
CA PHE A 6 -5.84 16.14 6.59
C PHE A 6 -7.28 15.63 6.52
N SER A 7 -8.15 16.37 5.84
CA SER A 7 -9.55 15.97 5.66
C SER A 7 -9.84 15.68 4.18
N LEU A 8 -10.56 14.60 3.91
CA LEU A 8 -11.12 14.29 2.58
C LEU A 8 -12.11 15.36 2.10
N LEU A 9 -12.65 16.17 3.01
CA LEU A 9 -13.55 17.27 2.65
C LEU A 9 -12.81 18.50 2.13
N ARG A 10 -11.49 18.59 2.33
CA ARG A 10 -10.65 19.60 1.68
C ARG A 10 -10.31 19.15 0.27
N GLY A 11 -10.03 20.09 -0.63
CA GLY A 11 -9.55 19.76 -1.97
C GLY A 11 -8.27 18.92 -1.95
N VAL A 12 -8.08 18.06 -2.96
CA VAL A 12 -6.86 17.26 -3.14
C VAL A 12 -5.62 18.17 -3.18
N GLU A 13 -5.70 19.28 -3.93
CA GLU A 13 -4.62 20.26 -4.07
C GLU A 13 -4.23 20.89 -2.73
N GLU A 14 -5.19 21.20 -1.88
CA GLU A 14 -4.94 21.77 -0.55
C GLU A 14 -4.21 20.78 0.37
N ASN A 15 -4.59 19.51 0.34
CA ASN A 15 -3.93 18.47 1.13
C ASN A 15 -2.51 18.20 0.61
N VAL A 16 -2.30 18.23 -0.71
CA VAL A 16 -0.98 18.15 -1.34
C VAL A 16 -0.09 19.32 -0.92
N ALA A 17 -0.59 20.56 -1.01
CA ALA A 17 0.14 21.75 -0.58
C ALA A 17 0.49 21.69 0.92
N GLY A 18 -0.43 21.21 1.75
CA GLY A 18 -0.20 21.00 3.18
C GLY A 18 0.90 19.98 3.46
N LEU A 19 0.94 18.87 2.72
CA LEU A 19 2.01 17.87 2.85
C LEU A 19 3.36 18.47 2.45
N LEU A 20 3.45 19.16 1.31
CA LEU A 20 4.69 19.75 0.83
C LEU A 20 5.23 20.81 1.80
N ALA A 21 4.37 21.67 2.35
CA ALA A 21 4.77 22.64 3.37
C ALA A 21 5.33 21.96 4.64
N HIS A 22 4.71 20.86 5.08
CA HIS A 22 5.21 20.07 6.20
C HIS A 22 6.60 19.48 5.89
N LEU A 23 6.78 18.88 4.71
CA LEU A 23 8.06 18.30 4.29
C LEU A 23 9.17 19.36 4.20
N GLN A 24 8.88 20.54 3.63
CA GLN A 24 9.82 21.66 3.55
C GLN A 24 10.28 22.11 4.95
N SER A 25 9.36 22.20 5.92
CA SER A 25 9.69 22.58 7.30
C SER A 25 10.61 21.57 8.00
N ARG A 26 10.54 20.29 7.62
CA ARG A 26 11.36 19.22 8.20
C ARG A 26 12.77 19.18 7.64
N ASN A 27 12.96 19.50 6.35
CA ASN A 27 14.29 19.59 5.75
C ASN A 27 15.19 20.65 6.43
N SER A 28 14.60 21.61 7.14
CA SER A 28 15.33 22.59 7.96
C SER A 28 15.82 22.05 9.30
N SER A 29 15.46 20.82 9.70
CA SER A 29 15.84 20.18 10.96
C SER A 29 16.50 18.80 10.71
N PRO A 30 17.73 18.54 11.20
CA PRO A 30 18.52 17.35 10.88
C PRO A 30 18.06 16.08 11.63
N THR A 31 16.76 15.89 11.80
CA THR A 31 16.21 14.69 12.44
C THR A 31 15.88 13.66 11.37
N GLY A 32 16.61 12.55 11.40
CA GLY A 32 16.64 11.52 10.35
C GLY A 32 15.32 10.87 9.97
N GLU A 33 15.43 9.85 9.11
CA GLU A 33 14.43 9.04 8.38
C GLU A 33 13.19 8.57 9.19
N GLN A 34 12.43 9.47 9.82
CA GLN A 34 11.19 9.12 10.49
C GLN A 34 10.03 9.22 9.53
N ALA A 35 9.35 8.09 9.34
CA ALA A 35 8.09 7.99 8.62
C ALA A 35 7.05 9.01 9.11
N ILE A 36 6.26 9.49 8.16
CA ILE A 36 5.15 10.43 8.37
C ILE A 36 3.85 9.69 8.13
N ASP A 37 3.00 9.64 9.15
CA ASP A 37 1.64 9.14 9.03
C ASP A 37 0.71 10.33 8.72
N VAL A 38 0.15 10.32 7.53
CA VAL A 38 -0.89 11.26 7.10
C VAL A 38 -2.24 10.63 7.41
N LEU A 39 -2.88 11.10 8.47
CA LEU A 39 -4.22 10.70 8.84
C LEU A 39 -5.21 11.45 7.95
N LEU A 40 -5.84 10.75 7.02
CA LEU A 40 -6.79 11.32 6.09
C LEU A 40 -8.20 11.04 6.60
N THR A 41 -8.81 12.08 7.19
CA THR A 41 -10.03 11.99 7.97
C THR A 41 -11.27 12.27 7.12
N CYS A 42 -12.39 11.66 7.49
CA CYS A 42 -13.69 11.92 6.87
C CYS A 42 -14.84 11.63 7.83
N PRO A 43 -15.95 12.38 7.79
CA PRO A 43 -17.20 11.93 8.39
C PRO A 43 -17.62 10.56 7.86
N SER A 44 -18.20 9.72 8.72
CA SER A 44 -18.64 8.36 8.34
C SER A 44 -19.63 8.36 7.17
N THR A 45 -20.48 9.37 7.09
CA THR A 45 -21.49 9.53 6.02
C THR A 45 -20.92 10.04 4.70
N ALA A 46 -19.68 10.55 4.69
CA ALA A 46 -19.07 11.20 3.53
C ALA A 46 -17.85 10.42 2.99
N PHE A 47 -17.48 9.29 3.60
CA PHE A 47 -16.37 8.49 3.11
C PHE A 47 -16.69 7.96 1.71
N ASN A 48 -15.76 8.13 0.77
CA ASN A 48 -15.87 7.58 -0.57
C ASN A 48 -14.54 6.91 -0.94
N ARG A 49 -14.59 5.61 -1.29
CA ARG A 49 -13.40 4.81 -1.61
C ARG A 49 -12.56 5.43 -2.73
N SER A 50 -13.20 5.83 -3.83
CA SER A 50 -12.51 6.41 -5.00
C SER A 50 -11.89 7.78 -4.70
N LEU A 51 -12.58 8.61 -3.93
CA LEU A 51 -12.05 9.89 -3.47
C LEU A 51 -10.82 9.69 -2.58
N PHE A 52 -10.89 8.77 -1.61
CA PHE A 52 -9.75 8.44 -0.74
C PHE A 52 -8.54 7.97 -1.57
N ILE A 53 -8.74 7.05 -2.51
CA ILE A 53 -7.67 6.56 -3.40
C ILE A 53 -7.06 7.71 -4.22
N THR A 54 -7.88 8.65 -4.69
CA THR A 54 -7.43 9.81 -5.47
C THR A 54 -6.53 10.73 -4.63
N HIS A 55 -6.95 11.08 -3.41
CA HIS A 55 -6.11 11.84 -2.48
C HIS A 55 -4.81 11.11 -2.17
N MET A 56 -4.90 9.82 -1.88
CA MET A 56 -3.75 8.98 -1.58
C MET A 56 -2.71 8.99 -2.70
N GLN A 57 -3.15 8.80 -3.95
CA GLN A 57 -2.26 8.83 -5.13
C GLN A 57 -1.57 10.18 -5.26
N GLN A 58 -2.31 11.29 -5.16
CA GLN A 58 -1.72 12.63 -5.29
C GLN A 58 -0.76 12.96 -4.15
N LEU A 59 -1.04 12.55 -2.91
CA LEU A 59 -0.13 12.72 -1.78
C LEU A 59 1.15 11.87 -1.94
N TYR A 60 1.03 10.66 -2.47
CA TYR A 60 2.19 9.83 -2.80
C TYR A 60 3.03 10.42 -3.93
N ASN A 61 2.40 10.93 -4.99
CA ASN A 61 3.11 11.60 -6.07
C ASN A 61 3.86 12.84 -5.55
N ALA A 62 3.19 13.67 -4.74
CA ALA A 62 3.78 14.87 -4.17
C ALA A 62 4.99 14.57 -3.28
N SER A 63 4.86 13.61 -2.36
CA SER A 63 5.97 13.20 -1.49
C SER A 63 7.12 12.57 -2.27
N THR A 64 6.82 11.72 -3.23
CA THR A 64 7.81 11.07 -4.10
C THR A 64 8.60 12.08 -4.93
N SER A 65 7.92 13.07 -5.51
CA SER A 65 8.53 14.15 -6.29
C SER A 65 9.34 15.11 -5.44
N PHE A 66 8.95 15.30 -4.18
CA PHE A 66 9.71 16.09 -3.22
C PHE A 66 11.00 15.39 -2.82
N ASP A 67 10.90 14.13 -2.40
CA ASP A 67 12.04 13.25 -2.12
C ASP A 67 11.57 11.78 -2.14
N CYS A 68 12.12 11.00 -3.07
CA CYS A 68 11.79 9.60 -3.26
C CYS A 68 12.16 8.68 -2.07
N GLN A 69 12.99 9.16 -1.14
CA GLN A 69 13.35 8.44 0.09
C GLN A 69 12.42 8.77 1.27
N THR A 70 11.55 9.77 1.14
CA THR A 70 10.60 10.13 2.19
C THR A 70 9.56 9.03 2.36
N ILE A 71 9.47 8.50 3.59
CA ILE A 71 8.50 7.46 3.95
C ILE A 71 7.20 8.12 4.41
N VAL A 72 6.18 8.13 3.55
CA VAL A 72 4.83 8.59 3.89
C VAL A 72 3.87 7.39 3.96
N ASN A 73 3.03 7.34 4.99
CA ASN A 73 1.89 6.43 5.11
C ASN A 73 0.61 7.25 5.03
N ILE A 74 -0.28 6.96 4.06
CA ILE A 74 -1.61 7.59 4.02
C ILE A 74 -2.60 6.64 4.68
N VAL A 75 -3.24 7.09 5.76
CA VAL A 75 -4.02 6.25 6.66
C VAL A 75 -5.47 6.74 6.73
N PRO A 76 -6.47 5.93 6.36
CA PRO A 76 -7.87 6.33 6.45
C PRO A 76 -8.31 6.43 7.91
N ARG A 77 -9.05 7.48 8.23
CA ARG A 77 -9.64 7.72 9.55
C ARG A 77 -11.08 8.20 9.39
N VAL A 78 -12.00 7.56 10.10
CA VAL A 78 -13.45 7.85 10.03
C VAL A 78 -13.90 8.47 11.34
N GLU A 79 -14.80 9.45 11.28
CA GLU A 79 -15.31 10.12 12.48
C GLU A 79 -15.94 9.11 13.46
N GLY A 80 -15.54 9.23 14.73
CA GLY A 80 -16.06 8.45 15.84
C GLY A 80 -17.41 9.01 16.31
N THR A 81 -18.24 8.16 16.90
CA THR A 81 -19.56 8.55 17.42
C THR A 81 -19.49 9.22 18.81
N SER A 82 -18.30 9.35 19.41
CA SER A 82 -18.10 9.84 20.79
C SER A 82 -17.55 11.27 20.82
N SER A 83 -18.29 12.17 21.45
CA SER A 83 -18.07 13.61 21.59
C SER A 83 -16.97 14.02 22.60
N SER A 84 -16.03 13.13 22.96
CA SER A 84 -14.95 13.43 23.91
C SER A 84 -13.61 13.71 23.21
N SER A 85 -13.01 14.82 23.58
CA SER A 85 -12.04 15.63 22.82
C SER A 85 -10.58 15.14 22.81
N SER A 86 -10.30 13.89 22.41
CA SER A 86 -8.91 13.53 22.04
C SER A 86 -8.72 12.52 20.91
N ASP A 87 -9.73 11.72 20.55
CA ASP A 87 -9.70 10.88 19.34
C ASP A 87 -11.05 10.96 18.62
N SER A 88 -11.30 12.08 17.94
CA SER A 88 -12.53 12.28 17.16
C SER A 88 -12.61 11.36 15.93
N TYR A 89 -11.51 10.67 15.58
CA TYR A 89 -11.45 9.78 14.44
C TYR A 89 -10.87 8.42 14.82
N ARG A 90 -11.49 7.36 14.29
CA ARG A 90 -11.12 5.96 14.49
C ARG A 90 -10.63 5.31 13.18
N PRO A 91 -10.00 4.13 13.23
CA PRO A 91 -9.72 3.35 12.04
C PRO A 91 -10.98 3.04 11.21
N LEU A 92 -10.79 2.93 9.90
CA LEU A 92 -11.79 2.40 8.97
C LEU A 92 -12.05 0.92 9.33
N THR A 93 -13.31 0.52 9.28
CA THR A 93 -13.74 -0.86 9.60
C THR A 93 -14.77 -1.36 8.58
N LYS A 94 -15.09 -2.67 8.57
CA LYS A 94 -16.10 -3.26 7.68
C LYS A 94 -17.43 -2.51 7.68
N ARG A 95 -17.86 -1.96 8.81
CA ARG A 95 -19.12 -1.19 8.94
C ARG A 95 -19.16 0.09 8.10
N ASP A 96 -17.99 0.63 7.75
CA ASP A 96 -17.86 1.84 6.93
C ASP A 96 -17.83 1.50 5.43
N MET A 97 -17.58 0.23 5.09
CA MET A 97 -17.45 -0.26 3.72
C MET A 97 -18.81 -0.49 3.05
N THR A 98 -19.66 0.54 3.07
CA THR A 98 -21.03 0.48 2.54
C THR A 98 -21.08 0.76 1.04
N PHE A 99 -22.17 0.35 0.39
CA PHE A 99 -22.47 0.71 -1.01
C PHE A 99 -22.46 2.24 -1.21
N ALA A 100 -23.07 3.00 -0.31
CA ALA A 100 -23.11 4.46 -0.36
C ALA A 100 -21.72 5.10 -0.29
N ALA A 101 -20.78 4.45 0.43
CA ALA A 101 -19.38 4.86 0.51
C ALA A 101 -18.52 4.41 -0.70
N GLY A 102 -19.15 3.86 -1.75
CA GLY A 102 -18.48 3.47 -3.00
C GLY A 102 -17.64 2.19 -2.89
N PHE A 103 -17.96 1.31 -1.95
CA PHE A 103 -17.25 0.04 -1.76
C PHE A 103 -17.75 -1.10 -2.68
N ASP A 104 -18.64 -0.84 -3.62
CA ASP A 104 -19.08 -1.84 -4.60
C ASP A 104 -18.17 -1.83 -5.86
N PRO A 105 -17.57 -2.97 -6.28
CA PRO A 105 -17.60 -4.27 -5.60
C PRO A 105 -16.62 -4.34 -4.42
N VAL A 106 -16.94 -5.19 -3.45
CA VAL A 106 -16.04 -5.67 -2.37
C VAL A 106 -16.08 -7.20 -2.38
N TYR A 107 -14.99 -7.84 -1.97
CA TYR A 107 -14.81 -9.29 -2.00
C TYR A 107 -14.47 -9.79 -0.60
N ASN A 108 -14.98 -10.94 -0.20
CA ASN A 108 -14.69 -11.52 1.11
C ASN A 108 -13.21 -11.89 1.23
N TYR A 109 -12.63 -12.40 0.14
CA TYR A 109 -11.25 -12.86 0.13
C TYR A 109 -10.50 -12.37 -1.10
N VAL A 110 -9.57 -11.44 -0.87
CA VAL A 110 -8.72 -10.85 -1.89
C VAL A 110 -7.28 -11.36 -1.72
N ALA A 111 -6.60 -11.57 -2.84
CA ALA A 111 -5.17 -11.84 -2.87
C ALA A 111 -4.40 -10.68 -3.53
N VAL A 112 -3.16 -10.47 -3.09
CA VAL A 112 -2.22 -9.53 -3.70
C VAL A 112 -0.82 -10.11 -3.61
N GLY A 113 -0.03 -9.95 -4.67
CA GLY A 113 1.33 -10.48 -4.77
C GLY A 113 2.35 -9.39 -5.03
N GLY A 114 3.52 -9.50 -4.41
CA GLY A 114 4.60 -8.56 -4.63
C GLY A 114 5.88 -8.95 -3.93
N THR A 115 6.99 -8.34 -4.31
CA THR A 115 8.24 -8.49 -3.54
C THR A 115 8.20 -7.62 -2.29
N PHE A 116 7.59 -6.44 -2.34
CA PHE A 116 7.50 -5.51 -1.21
C PHE A 116 8.86 -5.13 -0.61
N ASP A 117 9.92 -5.10 -1.44
CA ASP A 117 11.24 -4.60 -1.04
C ASP A 117 11.21 -3.08 -0.95
N ARG A 118 11.70 -2.53 0.16
CA ARG A 118 11.70 -1.10 0.51
C ARG A 118 10.32 -0.53 0.27
N LEU A 119 9.37 -0.89 1.14
CA LEU A 119 7.94 -0.62 1.01
C LEU A 119 7.64 0.86 0.67
N HIS A 120 7.64 1.16 -0.63
CA HIS A 120 7.52 2.51 -1.19
C HIS A 120 6.07 2.84 -1.54
N SER A 121 5.83 4.09 -1.96
CA SER A 121 4.51 4.62 -2.31
C SER A 121 3.71 3.67 -3.21
N GLY A 122 4.36 3.09 -4.21
CA GLY A 122 3.67 2.17 -5.11
C GLY A 122 3.20 0.85 -4.50
N HIS A 123 4.02 0.23 -3.64
CA HIS A 123 3.59 -0.94 -2.87
C HIS A 123 2.48 -0.57 -1.88
N LYS A 124 2.57 0.60 -1.24
CA LYS A 124 1.55 1.07 -0.30
C LYS A 124 0.21 1.30 -0.98
N LEU A 125 0.20 1.90 -2.18
CA LEU A 125 -1.02 2.03 -2.99
C LEU A 125 -1.64 0.66 -3.27
N LEU A 126 -0.83 -0.30 -3.75
CA LEU A 126 -1.29 -1.66 -4.04
C LEU A 126 -1.91 -2.35 -2.81
N LEU A 127 -1.21 -2.30 -1.68
CA LEU A 127 -1.69 -2.89 -0.41
C LEU A 127 -2.95 -2.20 0.11
N THR A 128 -3.02 -0.87 0.03
CA THR A 128 -4.21 -0.12 0.47
C THR A 128 -5.40 -0.40 -0.41
N VAL A 129 -5.26 -0.39 -1.74
CA VAL A 129 -6.37 -0.74 -2.64
C VAL A 129 -6.84 -2.17 -2.37
N SER A 130 -5.91 -3.11 -2.12
CA SER A 130 -6.26 -4.49 -1.75
C SER A 130 -7.10 -4.53 -0.46
N ALA A 131 -6.65 -3.86 0.60
CA ALA A 131 -7.37 -3.79 1.88
C ALA A 131 -8.75 -3.12 1.77
N LEU A 132 -8.92 -2.13 0.87
CA LEU A 132 -10.19 -1.44 0.60
C LEU A 132 -11.14 -2.21 -0.32
N HIS A 133 -10.70 -3.29 -0.95
CA HIS A 133 -11.56 -4.22 -1.70
C HIS A 133 -11.82 -5.53 -0.93
N THR A 134 -11.21 -5.70 0.23
CA THR A 134 -11.35 -6.89 1.06
C THR A 134 -12.39 -6.68 2.14
N PHE A 135 -13.37 -7.56 2.28
CA PHE A 135 -14.31 -7.52 3.40
C PHE A 135 -13.72 -8.26 4.61
N ASP A 136 -13.34 -9.53 4.46
CA ASP A 136 -12.96 -10.40 5.57
C ASP A 136 -11.46 -10.74 5.63
N LYS A 137 -10.89 -11.27 4.55
CA LYS A 137 -9.56 -11.89 4.53
C LYS A 137 -8.70 -11.37 3.39
N LEU A 138 -7.49 -10.92 3.68
CA LEU A 138 -6.51 -10.47 2.71
C LEU A 138 -5.29 -11.40 2.72
N ARG A 139 -5.06 -12.11 1.62
CA ARG A 139 -3.83 -12.86 1.38
C ARG A 139 -2.79 -11.97 0.72
N VAL A 140 -1.61 -11.86 1.31
CA VAL A 140 -0.46 -11.17 0.72
C VAL A 140 0.64 -12.18 0.45
N GLY A 141 0.87 -12.44 -0.83
CA GLY A 141 1.98 -13.25 -1.32
C GLY A 141 3.26 -12.41 -1.41
N ILE A 142 4.23 -12.72 -0.56
CA ILE A 142 5.51 -12.02 -0.47
C ILE A 142 6.57 -12.86 -1.17
N THR A 143 7.24 -12.32 -2.21
CA THR A 143 8.21 -13.10 -2.99
C THR A 143 9.28 -13.73 -2.07
N GLY A 144 9.37 -15.06 -2.11
CA GLY A 144 10.34 -15.85 -1.37
C GLY A 144 11.73 -15.84 -2.02
N PRO A 145 12.78 -16.31 -1.33
CA PRO A 145 14.16 -16.29 -1.83
C PRO A 145 14.34 -16.97 -3.21
N GLU A 146 13.57 -18.02 -3.48
CA GLU A 146 13.69 -18.84 -4.69
C GLU A 146 13.39 -18.05 -5.98
N LEU A 147 12.38 -17.18 -5.94
CA LEU A 147 12.02 -16.27 -7.04
C LEU A 147 12.93 -15.03 -7.12
N LEU A 148 13.82 -14.82 -6.16
CA LEU A 148 14.69 -13.64 -6.07
C LEU A 148 16.09 -13.86 -6.63
N THR A 149 16.44 -15.11 -6.97
CA THR A 149 17.76 -15.54 -7.48
C THR A 149 18.23 -14.83 -8.75
N LYS A 150 17.33 -14.16 -9.49
CA LYS A 150 17.63 -13.43 -10.74
C LYS A 150 17.60 -11.90 -10.64
N LYS A 151 17.38 -11.33 -9.45
CA LYS A 151 17.28 -9.86 -9.31
C LYS A 151 18.66 -9.20 -9.22
N LYS A 152 18.86 -8.12 -9.98
CA LYS A 152 20.02 -7.21 -9.81
C LYS A 152 20.07 -6.70 -8.37
N PHE A 153 21.25 -6.60 -7.76
CA PHE A 153 21.48 -6.19 -6.36
C PHE A 153 20.71 -7.03 -5.33
N ALA A 154 20.74 -8.36 -5.48
CA ALA A 154 20.07 -9.28 -4.56
C ALA A 154 20.66 -9.19 -3.13
N GLU A 155 21.95 -8.86 -3.00
CA GLU A 155 22.66 -8.65 -1.75
C GLU A 155 22.14 -7.45 -0.93
N LYS A 156 21.45 -6.50 -1.58
CA LYS A 156 20.81 -5.36 -0.91
C LYS A 156 19.31 -5.54 -0.68
N LEU A 157 18.75 -6.70 -1.02
CA LEU A 157 17.32 -6.95 -0.85
C LEU A 157 17.01 -7.17 0.63
N GLU A 158 15.92 -6.56 1.11
CA GLU A 158 15.45 -6.77 2.49
C GLU A 158 15.11 -8.25 2.73
N SER A 159 15.50 -8.77 3.90
CA SER A 159 15.15 -10.13 4.29
C SER A 159 13.64 -10.39 4.17
N PHE A 160 13.24 -11.63 3.94
CA PHE A 160 11.81 -11.99 3.89
C PHE A 160 11.07 -11.52 5.15
N GLU A 161 11.65 -11.74 6.33
CA GLU A 161 11.08 -11.33 7.62
C GLU A 161 10.93 -9.80 7.73
N THR A 162 11.90 -9.04 7.23
CA THR A 162 11.82 -7.57 7.19
C THR A 162 10.65 -7.12 6.31
N ARG A 163 10.54 -7.68 5.09
CA ARG A 163 9.46 -7.33 4.15
C ARG A 163 8.09 -7.73 4.68
N LYS A 164 7.97 -8.94 5.26
CA LYS A 164 6.76 -9.43 5.92
C LYS A 164 6.32 -8.50 7.04
N ARG A 165 7.24 -8.14 7.95
CA ARG A 165 6.97 -7.20 9.04
C ARG A 165 6.55 -5.81 8.55
N ASN A 166 7.20 -5.30 7.51
CA ASN A 166 6.86 -3.99 6.93
C ASN A 166 5.46 -3.99 6.32
N VAL A 167 5.10 -5.03 5.56
CA VAL A 167 3.76 -5.24 5.00
C VAL A 167 2.71 -5.33 6.10
N GLU A 168 2.96 -6.18 7.11
CA GLU A 168 2.05 -6.38 8.24
C GLU A 168 1.80 -5.08 9.01
N THR A 169 2.89 -4.40 9.37
CA THR A 169 2.84 -3.12 10.10
C THR A 169 2.04 -2.09 9.31
N PHE A 170 2.27 -1.98 8.00
CA PHE A 170 1.56 -1.04 7.15
C PHE A 170 0.06 -1.37 7.04
N LEU A 171 -0.31 -2.62 6.80
CA LEU A 171 -1.72 -3.03 6.70
C LEU A 171 -2.48 -2.79 8.00
N ARG A 172 -1.84 -3.02 9.16
CA ARG A 172 -2.43 -2.75 10.48
C ARG A 172 -2.63 -1.26 10.78
N LEU A 173 -1.97 -0.35 10.06
CA LEU A 173 -2.31 1.08 10.11
C LEU A 173 -3.68 1.37 9.49
N LEU A 174 -4.02 0.62 8.42
CA LEU A 174 -5.22 0.83 7.62
C LEU A 174 -6.46 0.24 8.29
N ARG A 175 -6.36 -1.03 8.72
CA ARG A 175 -7.45 -1.80 9.34
C ARG A 175 -6.88 -2.67 10.47
N SER A 176 -7.60 -2.78 11.58
CA SER A 176 -7.18 -3.52 12.76
C SER A 176 -7.35 -5.04 12.61
N ASP A 177 -6.74 -5.80 13.52
CA ASP A 177 -6.74 -7.27 13.48
C ASP A 177 -8.13 -7.87 13.66
N ASP A 178 -8.94 -7.26 14.52
CA ASP A 178 -10.33 -7.66 14.73
C ASP A 178 -11.23 -7.36 13.52
N ASP A 179 -10.71 -6.60 12.54
CA ASP A 179 -11.45 -6.12 11.39
C ASP A 179 -10.97 -6.72 10.06
N LEU A 180 -9.70 -7.07 9.89
CA LEU A 180 -9.17 -7.67 8.67
C LEU A 180 -8.25 -8.85 8.99
N GLU A 181 -8.62 -10.06 8.57
CA GLU A 181 -7.76 -11.23 8.69
C GLU A 181 -6.63 -11.14 7.65
N LEU A 182 -5.38 -11.10 8.12
CA LEU A 182 -4.20 -11.07 7.26
C LEU A 182 -3.58 -12.45 7.14
N GLU A 183 -3.32 -12.89 5.91
CA GLU A 183 -2.59 -14.11 5.60
C GLU A 183 -1.33 -13.75 4.80
N LEU A 184 -0.16 -13.81 5.46
CA LEU A 184 1.12 -13.36 4.89
C LEU A 184 2.02 -14.56 4.58
N GLU A 185 2.06 -14.96 3.32
CA GLU A 185 2.69 -16.20 2.85
C GLU A 185 3.84 -15.93 1.87
N PRO A 186 4.91 -16.74 1.90
CA PRO A 186 5.89 -16.72 0.83
C PRO A 186 5.26 -17.18 -0.50
N ILE A 187 5.73 -16.62 -1.60
CA ILE A 187 5.42 -17.11 -2.95
C ILE A 187 6.69 -17.57 -3.64
N GLU A 188 6.63 -18.78 -4.19
CA GLU A 188 7.73 -19.49 -4.86
C GLU A 188 7.41 -19.76 -6.35
N GLU A 189 6.18 -19.46 -6.77
CA GLU A 189 5.70 -19.62 -8.13
C GLU A 189 4.83 -18.44 -8.57
N PHE A 190 4.57 -18.34 -9.88
CA PHE A 190 3.91 -17.17 -10.47
C PHE A 190 2.45 -16.99 -10.04
N SER A 191 1.74 -18.08 -9.70
CA SER A 191 0.35 -18.01 -9.24
C SER A 191 0.24 -17.63 -7.76
N GLY A 192 1.32 -17.72 -7.00
CA GLY A 192 1.32 -17.56 -5.54
C GLY A 192 0.38 -18.53 -4.81
N GLY A 193 0.08 -19.68 -5.44
CA GLY A 193 -0.87 -20.68 -4.94
C GLY A 193 -2.35 -20.33 -5.12
N THR A 194 -2.67 -19.14 -5.64
CA THR A 194 -4.07 -18.69 -5.83
C THR A 194 -4.84 -19.55 -6.83
N ASP A 195 -4.16 -20.32 -7.67
CA ASP A 195 -4.77 -21.31 -8.56
C ASP A 195 -5.39 -22.50 -7.83
N ARG A 196 -5.13 -22.67 -6.52
CA ARG A 196 -5.58 -23.81 -5.71
C ARG A 196 -6.47 -23.41 -4.54
N ILE A 197 -6.66 -22.12 -4.29
CA ILE A 197 -7.45 -21.61 -3.16
C ILE A 197 -8.83 -21.21 -3.67
N ALA A 198 -9.81 -22.09 -3.49
CA ALA A 198 -11.17 -21.90 -3.98
C ALA A 198 -11.82 -20.61 -3.48
N GLY A 199 -11.54 -20.23 -2.23
CA GLY A 199 -12.13 -19.04 -1.61
C GLY A 199 -11.63 -17.70 -2.13
N VAL A 200 -10.50 -17.63 -2.85
CA VAL A 200 -10.00 -16.35 -3.40
C VAL A 200 -10.94 -15.90 -4.53
N GLU A 201 -11.53 -14.71 -4.34
CA GLU A 201 -12.52 -14.11 -5.26
C GLU A 201 -11.89 -13.07 -6.19
N ALA A 202 -10.91 -12.31 -5.70
CA ALA A 202 -10.25 -11.24 -6.46
C ALA A 202 -8.73 -11.19 -6.26
N LEU A 203 -8.00 -10.72 -7.27
CA LEU A 203 -6.55 -10.46 -7.23
C LEU A 203 -6.29 -8.98 -7.53
N CYS A 204 -5.70 -8.27 -6.58
CA CYS A 204 -5.23 -6.91 -6.80
C CYS A 204 -3.87 -6.94 -7.53
N ALA A 205 -3.78 -6.21 -8.63
CA ALA A 205 -2.64 -6.29 -9.54
C ALA A 205 -2.19 -4.90 -10.04
N SER A 206 -0.88 -4.71 -10.04
CA SER A 206 -0.20 -3.62 -10.74
C SER A 206 -0.15 -3.88 -12.24
N PRO A 207 0.19 -2.89 -13.09
CA PRO A 207 0.40 -3.12 -14.52
C PRO A 207 1.42 -4.23 -14.81
N GLU A 208 2.40 -4.43 -13.93
CA GLU A 208 3.41 -5.49 -14.04
C GLU A 208 2.85 -6.90 -13.80
N THR A 209 1.87 -7.02 -12.89
CA THR A 209 1.32 -8.32 -12.44
C THR A 209 -0.02 -8.66 -13.07
N LEU A 210 -0.73 -7.68 -13.62
CA LEU A 210 -2.03 -7.84 -14.28
C LEU A 210 -2.02 -8.91 -15.40
N PRO A 211 -0.98 -9.02 -16.25
CA PRO A 211 -0.92 -10.06 -17.28
C PRO A 211 -0.85 -11.50 -16.76
N ALA A 212 -0.58 -11.71 -15.47
CA ALA A 212 -0.55 -13.04 -14.87
C ALA A 212 -1.96 -13.62 -14.62
N ILE A 213 -2.96 -12.77 -14.39
CA ILE A 213 -4.32 -13.20 -13.99
C ILE A 213 -4.96 -14.15 -15.01
N PRO A 214 -4.94 -13.90 -16.33
CA PRO A 214 -5.53 -14.83 -17.29
C PRO A 214 -4.91 -16.24 -17.24
N LYS A 215 -3.59 -16.32 -16.96
CA LYS A 215 -2.88 -17.60 -16.80
C LYS A 215 -3.28 -18.32 -15.52
N ILE A 216 -3.42 -17.57 -14.41
CA ILE A 216 -3.92 -18.11 -13.14
C ILE A 216 -5.34 -18.64 -13.32
N ASN A 217 -6.23 -17.89 -13.98
CA ASN A 217 -7.60 -18.33 -14.23
C ASN A 217 -7.67 -19.58 -15.13
N ALA A 218 -6.75 -19.75 -16.08
CA ALA A 218 -6.64 -21.00 -16.83
C ALA A 218 -6.34 -22.20 -15.91
N LEU A 219 -5.37 -22.06 -15.00
CA LEU A 219 -5.04 -23.10 -14.01
C LEU A 219 -6.19 -23.37 -13.04
N ARG A 220 -6.97 -22.34 -12.68
CA ARG A 220 -8.17 -22.46 -11.84
C ARG A 220 -9.26 -23.25 -12.53
N ARG A 221 -9.52 -22.98 -13.81
CA ARG A 221 -10.49 -23.72 -14.62
C ARG A 221 -10.14 -25.19 -14.78
N GLU A 222 -8.85 -25.52 -14.97
CA GLU A 222 -8.37 -26.92 -14.95
C GLU A 222 -8.68 -27.63 -13.62
N ARG A 223 -8.75 -26.87 -12.52
CA ARG A 223 -9.06 -27.35 -11.17
C ARG A 223 -10.52 -27.15 -10.78
N GLN A 224 -11.40 -26.80 -11.72
CA GLN A 224 -12.84 -26.56 -11.47
C GLN A 224 -13.11 -25.45 -10.44
N LEU A 225 -12.20 -24.46 -10.36
CA LEU A 225 -12.37 -23.27 -9.52
C LEU A 225 -12.88 -22.10 -10.36
N ASN A 226 -13.65 -21.21 -9.72
CA ASN A 226 -14.14 -19.98 -10.35
C ASN A 226 -12.98 -19.05 -10.72
N ASP A 227 -13.10 -18.33 -11.83
CA ASP A 227 -12.13 -17.29 -12.20
C ASP A 227 -12.02 -16.22 -11.11
N ILE A 228 -10.81 -15.74 -10.88
CA ILE A 228 -10.53 -14.60 -10.00
C ILE A 228 -10.80 -13.31 -10.77
N VAL A 229 -11.45 -12.35 -10.11
CA VAL A 229 -11.66 -11.00 -10.64
C VAL A 229 -10.40 -10.15 -10.49
N ALA A 230 -10.00 -9.45 -11.56
CA ALA A 230 -8.87 -8.52 -11.51
C ALA A 230 -9.28 -7.19 -10.86
N ILE A 231 -8.52 -6.72 -9.87
CA ILE A 231 -8.59 -5.35 -9.34
C ILE A 231 -7.32 -4.62 -9.81
N PRO A 232 -7.35 -3.93 -10.96
CA PRO A 232 -6.18 -3.23 -11.46
C PRO A 232 -5.93 -1.94 -10.68
N ILE A 233 -4.66 -1.66 -10.38
CA ILE A 233 -4.23 -0.35 -9.89
C ILE A 233 -3.48 0.42 -10.97
N TYR A 234 -3.69 1.73 -10.99
CA TYR A 234 -2.95 2.66 -11.84
C TYR A 234 -2.44 3.81 -10.98
N PHE A 235 -1.30 4.38 -11.32
CA PHE A 235 -0.88 5.66 -10.76
C PHE A 235 -1.55 6.77 -11.57
N VAL A 236 -2.08 7.78 -10.89
CA VAL A 236 -2.68 8.95 -11.54
C VAL A 236 -1.59 9.97 -11.84
N GLY A 237 -1.36 10.29 -13.12
CA GLY A 237 -0.69 11.53 -13.55
C GLY A 237 0.84 11.47 -13.73
N GLY A 238 1.25 11.54 -15.01
CA GLY A 238 2.39 12.28 -15.61
C GLY A 238 3.78 12.20 -14.98
N ASP A 239 4.77 11.75 -15.77
CA ASP A 239 6.24 11.95 -15.66
C ASP A 239 6.94 11.85 -14.29
N THR A 240 6.22 11.47 -13.24
CA THR A 240 6.79 11.25 -11.92
C THR A 240 7.62 9.97 -11.98
N PRO A 241 8.89 9.99 -11.52
CA PRO A 241 9.70 8.79 -11.48
C PRO A 241 8.97 7.73 -10.67
N SER A 242 8.53 6.66 -11.33
CA SER A 242 7.95 5.51 -10.63
C SER A 242 9.02 5.01 -9.65
N VAL A 243 8.79 5.18 -8.35
CA VAL A 243 9.72 4.65 -7.35
C VAL A 243 9.65 3.14 -7.44
N SER A 244 10.76 2.55 -7.87
CA SER A 244 10.95 1.10 -7.91
C SER A 244 11.96 0.70 -6.84
N SER A 245 11.81 -0.51 -6.29
CA SER A 245 12.78 -1.09 -5.36
C SER A 245 14.21 -1.12 -5.93
N SER A 246 14.37 -1.26 -7.25
CA SER A 246 15.68 -1.20 -7.91
C SER A 246 16.33 0.18 -7.81
N ARG A 247 15.57 1.25 -8.06
CA ARG A 247 16.04 2.64 -7.92
C ARG A 247 16.46 2.95 -6.49
N LEU A 248 15.68 2.51 -5.51
CA LEU A 248 16.00 2.74 -4.10
C LEU A 248 17.28 2.00 -3.66
N ARG A 249 17.50 0.77 -4.16
CA ARG A 249 18.75 0.02 -3.93
C ARG A 249 19.98 0.71 -4.52
N GLU A 250 19.85 1.27 -5.72
CA GLU A 250 20.91 2.03 -6.38
C GLU A 250 21.32 3.26 -5.57
N LEU A 251 20.34 4.06 -5.11
CA LEU A 251 20.59 5.24 -4.29
C LEU A 251 21.24 4.89 -2.94
N GLU A 252 20.80 3.81 -2.29
CA GLU A 252 21.44 3.34 -1.07
C GLU A 252 22.89 2.92 -1.31
N SER A 253 23.17 2.24 -2.43
CA SER A 253 24.54 1.88 -2.80
C SER A 253 25.45 3.07 -3.07
N GLN A 254 24.95 4.14 -3.67
CA GLN A 254 25.73 5.35 -3.89
C GLN A 254 26.07 6.02 -2.56
N ARG A 255 25.10 6.14 -1.63
CA ARG A 255 25.33 6.71 -0.29
C ARG A 255 26.35 5.91 0.53
N ASP A 256 26.30 4.58 0.49
CA ASP A 256 27.25 3.72 1.20
C ASP A 256 28.68 3.92 0.68
N GLN A 257 28.85 4.08 -0.64
CA GLN A 257 30.14 4.35 -1.27
C GLN A 257 30.68 5.73 -0.88
N GLU A 258 29.85 6.77 -0.92
CA GLU A 258 30.22 8.13 -0.52
C GLU A 258 30.68 8.21 0.95
N LYS A 259 29.96 7.54 1.85
CA LYS A 259 30.33 7.45 3.28
C LYS A 259 31.63 6.68 3.49
N SER A 260 31.89 5.64 2.67
CA SER A 260 33.13 4.87 2.74
C SER A 260 34.34 5.63 2.18
N THR A 261 34.15 6.57 1.26
CA THR A 261 35.22 7.43 0.73
C THR A 261 35.49 8.69 1.57
N ALA A 262 34.58 9.04 2.47
CA ALA A 262 34.70 10.19 3.37
C ALA A 262 35.34 9.85 4.74
N ASN A 263 35.55 8.56 5.02
CA ASN A 263 36.29 8.03 6.18
C ASN A 263 37.67 7.52 5.75
#